data_AF-A0A672L295-F1
#
_entry.id   AF-A0A672L295-F1
#
_cell.length_a   1.000
_cell.length_b   1.000
_cell.length_c   1.000
_cell.angle_alpha   90.00
_cell.angle_beta   90.00
_cell.angle_gamma   90.00
#
_symmetry.space_group_name_H-M   'P 1'
#
loop_
_entity.id
_entity.type
_entity.pdbx_description
1 polymer ?
#
loop_
_entity_poly.entity_id
_entity_poly.type
_entity_poly.pdbx_seq_one_letter_code
_entity_poly.pdbx_strand_id
1 'polypeptide(L)'
;MTQDNRTAFEDERIRVKNESVQQELDKSFSTERPNVTYEDKENFQTSQDFQISYSHCHEEMLKNYGGQCWEIFNDSMSELGKENWCNMEMVIRNYHKLTECIEFICSALGCFYPNRVVEQLFVRIHQQYFSSCNNEEDLPDAPAGVVLVSTLLPILLIPFIVFIVVWKSSLRD
;
A
#
# COMPACT_ATOMS: atom_id res chain seq x y z
N MET A 1 54.18 33.50 -7.00
CA MET A 1 53.62 33.01 -5.73
C MET A 1 52.12 33.26 -5.76
N THR A 2 51.37 32.52 -6.61
CA THR A 2 49.96 32.86 -6.92
C THR A 2 49.17 31.70 -7.57
N GLN A 3 49.60 30.44 -7.39
CA GLN A 3 48.88 29.26 -7.93
C GLN A 3 48.20 28.41 -6.84
N ASP A 4 48.65 28.50 -5.58
CA ASP A 4 48.21 27.61 -4.48
C ASP A 4 46.87 28.05 -3.83
N ASN A 5 46.58 29.36 -3.83
CA ASN A 5 45.34 29.89 -3.24
C ASN A 5 44.08 29.66 -4.10
N ARG A 6 44.22 29.25 -5.36
CA ARG A 6 43.05 29.02 -6.24
C ARG A 6 42.39 27.68 -5.94
N THR A 7 43.20 26.66 -5.65
CA THR A 7 42.76 25.30 -5.33
C THR A 7 42.08 25.23 -3.96
N ALA A 8 42.58 25.96 -2.97
CA ALA A 8 41.96 26.04 -1.64
C ALA A 8 40.56 26.70 -1.69
N PHE A 9 40.40 27.73 -2.53
CA PHE A 9 39.11 28.44 -2.67
C PHE A 9 38.04 27.61 -3.41
N GLU A 10 38.45 26.76 -4.34
CA GLU A 10 37.55 25.81 -5.02
C GLU A 10 37.15 24.65 -4.09
N ASP A 11 38.05 24.15 -3.24
CA ASP A 11 37.74 23.12 -2.23
C ASP A 11 36.75 23.64 -1.18
N GLU A 12 36.94 24.86 -0.68
CA GLU A 12 36.02 25.52 0.25
C GLU A 12 34.62 25.69 -0.37
N ARG A 13 34.54 26.07 -1.64
CA ARG A 13 33.28 26.23 -2.37
C ARG A 13 32.56 24.89 -2.56
N ILE A 14 33.29 23.81 -2.86
CA ILE A 14 32.72 22.47 -3.01
C ILE A 14 32.20 21.96 -1.66
N ARG A 15 32.93 22.22 -0.57
CA ARG A 15 32.51 21.87 0.79
C ARG A 15 31.22 22.57 1.19
N VAL A 16 31.15 23.89 1.01
CA VAL A 16 29.94 24.69 1.29
C VAL A 16 28.76 24.23 0.43
N LYS A 17 29.01 23.84 -0.83
CA LYS A 17 27.96 23.33 -1.71
C LYS A 17 27.46 21.95 -1.26
N ASN A 18 28.34 21.04 -0.87
CA ASN A 18 27.95 19.73 -0.35
C ASN A 18 27.19 19.85 0.98
N GLU A 19 27.57 20.77 1.86
CA GLU A 19 26.84 21.05 3.10
C GLU A 19 25.44 21.61 2.81
N SER A 20 25.29 22.51 1.82
CA SER A 20 23.97 23.02 1.42
C SER A 20 23.06 21.95 0.81
N VAL A 21 23.63 21.02 0.03
CA VAL A 21 22.88 19.90 -0.56
C VAL A 21 22.49 18.89 0.51
N GLN A 22 23.38 18.61 1.47
CA GLN A 22 23.07 17.73 2.60
C GLN A 22 21.97 18.34 3.48
N GLN A 23 22.00 19.66 3.70
CA GLN A 23 20.98 20.37 4.45
C GLN A 23 19.61 20.38 3.73
N GLU A 24 19.58 20.44 2.39
CA GLU A 24 18.35 20.27 1.61
C GLU A 24 17.83 18.82 1.66
N LEU A 25 18.73 17.83 1.62
CA LEU A 25 18.39 16.41 1.71
C LEU A 25 17.82 16.05 3.09
N ASP A 26 18.45 16.53 4.17
CA ASP A 26 18.00 16.31 5.55
C ASP A 26 16.68 17.05 5.85
N LYS A 27 16.46 18.22 5.21
CA LYS A 27 15.20 18.96 5.29
C LYS A 27 14.07 18.28 4.52
N SER A 28 14.39 17.61 3.40
CA SER A 28 13.43 16.78 2.65
C SER A 28 13.06 15.51 3.40
N PHE A 29 13.99 14.94 4.19
CA PHE A 29 13.77 13.72 4.96
C PHE A 29 13.07 13.96 6.31
N SER A 30 13.16 15.17 6.87
CA SER A 30 12.60 15.49 8.20
C SER A 30 11.16 16.03 8.16
N THR A 31 10.56 16.29 7.00
CA THR A 31 9.25 16.97 6.94
C THR A 31 8.04 16.05 6.96
N GLU A 32 8.07 14.79 6.53
CA GLU A 32 6.94 13.88 6.78
C GLU A 32 7.40 12.42 6.94
N ARG A 33 7.48 11.94 8.19
CA ARG A 33 7.16 10.54 8.44
C ARG A 33 5.65 10.48 8.68
N PRO A 34 4.82 10.11 7.69
CA PRO A 34 3.41 9.90 7.95
C PRO A 34 3.28 8.81 9.03
N ASN A 35 2.56 9.14 10.09
CA ASN A 35 2.31 8.27 11.23
C ASN A 35 1.41 7.13 10.73
N VAL A 36 1.85 5.86 10.70
CA VAL A 36 1.16 4.74 10.01
C VAL A 36 -0.11 4.25 10.75
N THR A 37 -0.79 5.14 11.45
CA THR A 37 -2.10 4.93 12.07
C THR A 37 -3.05 6.02 11.58
N TYR A 38 -3.33 6.01 10.28
CA TYR A 38 -4.47 6.74 9.74
C TYR A 38 -5.56 5.72 9.45
N GLU A 39 -6.73 5.93 10.04
CA GLU A 39 -7.96 5.35 9.49
C GLU A 39 -8.18 6.02 8.13
N ASP A 40 -8.30 5.20 7.08
CA ASP A 40 -8.70 5.68 5.77
C ASP A 40 -10.03 6.41 5.92
N LYS A 41 -10.03 7.72 5.69
CA LYS A 41 -11.27 8.50 5.60
C LYS A 41 -11.92 8.24 4.25
N GLU A 42 -12.35 7.00 4.04
CA GLU A 42 -13.23 6.59 2.96
C GLU A 42 -14.61 7.21 3.22
N ASN A 43 -14.74 8.49 2.87
CA ASN A 43 -16.03 9.13 2.85
C ASN A 43 -16.80 8.63 1.62
N PHE A 44 -17.48 7.49 1.80
CA PHE A 44 -18.24 6.80 0.75
C PHE A 44 -19.37 7.66 0.14
N GLN A 45 -19.63 8.87 0.65
CA GLN A 45 -20.66 9.77 0.18
C GLN A 45 -20.22 11.23 0.04
N THR A 46 -18.99 11.53 -0.43
CA THR A 46 -18.66 12.90 -0.88
C THR A 46 -18.21 12.95 -2.33
N SER A 47 -19.01 12.36 -3.21
CA SER A 47 -18.98 12.68 -4.64
C SER A 47 -19.61 14.05 -4.94
N GLN A 48 -19.94 14.87 -3.93
CA GLN A 48 -20.79 16.04 -4.12
C GLN A 48 -20.09 17.41 -4.13
N ASP A 49 -18.79 17.52 -3.81
CA ASP A 49 -18.10 18.84 -3.80
C ASP A 49 -16.74 18.89 -4.53
N PHE A 50 -16.48 17.99 -5.48
CA PHE A 50 -15.52 18.23 -6.55
C PHE A 50 -16.12 17.72 -7.85
N GLN A 51 -16.65 18.63 -8.69
CA GLN A 51 -17.21 18.29 -10.01
C GLN A 51 -16.08 17.87 -10.97
N ILE A 52 -15.47 16.70 -10.76
CA ILE A 52 -14.76 16.01 -11.85
C ILE A 52 -15.85 15.46 -12.76
N SER A 53 -16.04 16.12 -13.89
CA SER A 53 -16.91 15.60 -14.95
C SER A 53 -16.20 14.41 -15.61
N TYR A 54 -16.53 13.20 -15.18
CA TYR A 54 -16.07 11.93 -15.78
C TYR A 54 -16.67 11.65 -17.17
N SER A 55 -16.85 12.68 -18.00
CA SER A 55 -17.61 12.55 -19.25
C SER A 55 -16.80 11.96 -20.39
N HIS A 56 -15.47 12.14 -20.41
CA HIS A 56 -14.60 11.66 -21.48
C HIS A 56 -13.23 11.20 -20.99
N CYS A 57 -13.14 9.94 -20.55
CA CYS A 57 -11.87 9.28 -20.32
C CYS A 57 -11.24 8.89 -21.67
N HIS A 58 -10.05 9.43 -21.96
CA HIS A 58 -9.26 9.03 -23.13
C HIS A 58 -8.41 7.80 -22.76
N GLU A 59 -8.96 6.61 -23.01
CA GLU A 59 -8.32 5.33 -22.65
C GLU A 59 -6.89 5.16 -23.19
N GLU A 60 -6.60 5.70 -24.38
CA GLU A 60 -5.26 5.66 -24.97
C GLU A 60 -4.24 6.46 -24.16
N MET A 61 -4.62 7.66 -23.70
CA MET A 61 -3.79 8.48 -22.83
C MET A 61 -3.57 7.80 -21.49
N LEU A 62 -4.63 7.24 -20.91
CA LEU A 62 -4.55 6.48 -19.66
C LEU A 62 -3.60 5.28 -19.79
N LYS A 63 -3.67 4.55 -20.91
CA LYS A 63 -2.77 3.42 -21.18
C LYS A 63 -1.32 3.87 -21.32
N ASN A 64 -1.07 5.00 -21.99
CA ASN A 64 0.27 5.53 -22.19
C ASN A 64 0.90 6.02 -20.88
N TYR A 65 0.23 6.93 -20.17
CA TYR A 65 0.72 7.43 -18.89
C TYR A 65 0.77 6.34 -17.82
N GLY A 66 -0.24 5.45 -17.79
CA GLY A 66 -0.22 4.30 -16.89
C GLY A 66 0.92 3.31 -17.17
N GLY A 67 1.39 3.27 -18.42
CA GLY A 67 2.62 2.56 -18.81
C GLY A 67 3.86 3.08 -18.08
N GLN A 68 3.95 4.40 -17.83
CA GLN A 68 5.09 4.98 -17.11
C GLN A 68 5.11 4.57 -15.64
N CYS A 69 3.95 4.52 -14.97
CA CYS A 69 3.86 3.98 -13.61
C CYS A 69 4.30 2.51 -13.56
N TRP A 70 3.94 1.73 -14.59
CA TRP A 70 4.37 0.35 -14.72
C TRP A 70 5.89 0.22 -14.92
N GLU A 71 6.53 1.08 -15.72
CA GLU A 71 7.99 1.05 -15.92
C GLU A 71 8.73 1.26 -14.58
N ILE A 72 8.31 2.25 -13.79
CA ILE A 72 8.88 2.51 -12.45
C ILE A 72 8.70 1.31 -11.52
N PHE A 73 7.51 0.70 -11.55
CA PHE A 73 7.24 -0.51 -10.78
C PHE A 73 8.09 -1.70 -11.25
N ASN A 74 8.27 -1.85 -12.57
CA ASN A 74 9.06 -2.90 -13.18
C ASN A 74 10.53 -2.81 -12.76
N ASP A 75 11.09 -1.61 -12.73
CA ASP A 75 12.45 -1.37 -12.24
C ASP A 75 12.55 -1.72 -10.75
N SER A 76 11.59 -1.26 -9.94
CA SER A 76 11.55 -1.57 -8.51
C SER A 76 11.45 -3.08 -8.22
N MET A 77 10.64 -3.80 -9.00
CA MET A 77 10.50 -5.27 -8.88
C MET A 77 11.72 -6.03 -9.40
N SER A 78 12.42 -5.48 -10.38
CA SER A 78 13.67 -6.04 -10.89
C SER A 78 14.79 -5.90 -9.86
N GLU A 79 14.89 -4.74 -9.20
CA GLU A 79 15.81 -4.50 -8.08
C GLU A 79 15.50 -5.38 -6.87
N LEU A 80 14.22 -5.62 -6.59
CA LEU A 80 13.78 -6.43 -5.46
C LEU A 80 14.19 -7.92 -5.59
N GLY A 81 14.33 -8.41 -6.82
CA GLY A 81 14.70 -9.80 -7.09
C GLY A 81 13.51 -10.77 -7.06
N LYS A 82 13.58 -11.80 -7.92
CA LYS A 82 12.49 -12.79 -8.10
C LYS A 82 12.18 -13.58 -6.85
N GLU A 83 13.18 -13.83 -6.03
CA GLU A 83 13.08 -14.53 -4.76
C GLU A 83 12.15 -13.84 -3.76
N ASN A 84 11.95 -12.53 -3.91
CA ASN A 84 11.14 -11.72 -3.00
C ASN A 84 9.76 -11.37 -3.57
N TRP A 85 9.45 -11.75 -4.81
CA TRP A 85 8.18 -11.39 -5.46
C TRP A 85 6.95 -11.97 -4.74
N CYS A 86 7.09 -13.10 -4.07
CA CYS A 86 5.99 -13.72 -3.33
C CYS A 86 5.89 -13.28 -1.86
N ASN A 87 6.80 -12.41 -1.41
CA ASN A 87 6.74 -11.84 -0.08
C ASN A 87 5.98 -10.50 -0.14
N MET A 88 4.73 -10.51 0.32
CA MET A 88 3.89 -9.31 0.30
C MET A 88 4.47 -8.16 1.12
N GLU A 89 5.16 -8.41 2.24
CA GLU A 89 5.80 -7.35 3.04
C GLU A 89 6.88 -6.60 2.25
N MET A 90 7.55 -7.29 1.33
CA MET A 90 8.59 -6.72 0.47
C MET A 90 8.01 -5.95 -0.71
N VAL A 91 6.88 -6.42 -1.26
CA VAL A 91 6.29 -5.88 -2.49
C VAL A 91 5.31 -4.73 -2.21
N ILE A 92 4.61 -4.75 -1.07
CA ILE A 92 3.46 -3.87 -0.79
C ILE A 92 3.78 -2.38 -0.96
N ARG A 93 4.99 -1.95 -0.58
CA ARG A 93 5.41 -0.55 -0.72
C ARG A 93 5.51 -0.11 -2.18
N ASN A 94 6.09 -0.95 -3.05
CA ASN A 94 6.22 -0.63 -4.47
C ASN A 94 4.87 -0.76 -5.19
N TYR A 95 4.07 -1.73 -4.78
CA TYR A 95 2.71 -1.90 -5.29
C TYR A 95 1.81 -0.72 -4.94
N HIS A 96 1.89 -0.21 -3.71
CA HIS A 96 1.17 0.99 -3.29
C HIS A 96 1.53 2.21 -4.16
N LYS A 97 2.82 2.45 -4.40
CA LYS A 97 3.28 3.55 -5.28
C LYS A 97 2.75 3.41 -6.71
N LEU A 98 2.71 2.19 -7.25
CA LEU A 98 2.11 1.91 -8.55
C LEU A 98 0.63 2.31 -8.54
N THR A 99 -0.13 1.85 -7.54
CA THR A 99 -1.55 2.16 -7.40
C THR A 99 -1.82 3.66 -7.30
N GLU A 100 -1.08 4.36 -6.44
CA GLU A 100 -1.17 5.81 -6.26
C GLU A 100 -0.87 6.57 -7.57
N CYS A 101 0.16 6.15 -8.31
CA CYS A 101 0.51 6.73 -9.60
C CYS A 101 -0.61 6.57 -10.64
N ILE A 102 -1.24 5.38 -10.69
CA ILE A 102 -2.35 5.11 -11.62
C ILE A 102 -3.62 5.87 -11.22
N GLU A 103 -3.93 5.93 -9.93
CA GLU A 103 -5.06 6.69 -9.40
C GLU A 103 -4.91 8.19 -9.72
N PHE A 104 -3.72 8.74 -9.52
CA PHE A 104 -3.40 10.11 -9.88
C PHE A 104 -3.61 10.39 -11.37
N ILE A 105 -3.13 9.50 -12.25
CA ILE A 105 -3.34 9.64 -13.70
C ILE A 105 -4.82 9.56 -14.05
N CYS A 106 -5.57 8.65 -13.42
CA CYS A 106 -7.00 8.53 -13.62
C CYS A 106 -7.70 9.84 -13.25
N SER A 107 -7.40 10.41 -12.08
CA SER A 107 -7.91 11.70 -11.63
C SER A 107 -7.55 12.83 -12.60
N ALA A 108 -6.28 12.90 -13.03
CA ALA A 108 -5.78 13.93 -13.96
C ALA A 108 -6.43 13.87 -15.34
N LEU A 109 -6.78 12.67 -15.83
CA LEU A 109 -7.44 12.47 -17.11
C LEU A 109 -8.97 12.49 -17.03
N GLY A 110 -9.55 12.72 -15.85
CA GLY A 110 -11.00 12.64 -15.64
C GLY A 110 -11.55 11.23 -15.89
N CYS A 111 -10.74 10.20 -15.66
CA CYS A 111 -11.11 8.80 -15.73
C CYS A 111 -11.50 8.29 -14.34
N PHE A 112 -12.59 7.52 -14.26
CA PHE A 112 -12.96 6.87 -13.02
C PHE A 112 -11.93 5.79 -12.65
N TYR A 113 -11.58 5.69 -11.37
CA TYR A 113 -10.73 4.62 -10.84
C TYR A 113 -11.56 3.74 -9.88
N PRO A 114 -11.49 2.40 -9.99
CA PRO A 114 -10.82 1.63 -11.04
C PRO A 114 -11.62 1.61 -12.36
N ASN A 115 -10.97 1.31 -13.48
CA ASN A 115 -11.60 1.12 -14.79
C ASN A 115 -10.97 -0.06 -15.57
N ARG A 116 -11.54 -0.41 -16.73
CA ARG A 116 -11.11 -1.58 -17.52
C ARG A 116 -9.65 -1.54 -17.99
N VAL A 117 -9.13 -0.35 -18.32
CA VAL A 117 -7.73 -0.20 -18.75
C VAL A 117 -6.79 -0.48 -17.59
N VAL A 118 -7.12 0.05 -16.41
CA VAL A 118 -6.39 -0.19 -15.16
C VAL A 118 -6.46 -1.66 -14.74
N GLU A 119 -7.64 -2.27 -14.78
CA GLU A 119 -7.82 -3.69 -14.47
C GLU A 119 -6.93 -4.58 -15.35
N GLN A 120 -6.90 -4.34 -16.67
CA GLN A 120 -6.04 -5.08 -17.59
C GLN A 120 -4.54 -4.84 -17.35
N LEU A 121 -4.16 -3.66 -16.85
CA LEU A 121 -2.77 -3.40 -16.44
C LEU A 121 -2.41 -4.26 -15.23
N PHE A 122 -3.23 -4.22 -14.18
CA PHE A 122 -2.98 -4.99 -12.95
C PHE A 122 -2.98 -6.50 -13.20
N VAL A 123 -3.90 -7.02 -14.03
CA VAL A 123 -3.89 -8.45 -14.41
C VAL A 123 -2.56 -8.85 -15.07
N ARG A 124 -2.03 -8.01 -15.98
CA ARG A 124 -0.73 -8.28 -16.62
C ARG A 124 0.42 -8.26 -15.63
N ILE A 125 0.39 -7.31 -14.68
CA ILE A 125 1.37 -7.23 -13.59
C ILE A 125 1.32 -8.50 -12.73
N HIS A 126 0.12 -8.94 -12.35
CA HIS A 126 -0.07 -10.17 -11.59
C HIS A 126 0.45 -11.41 -12.31
N GLN A 127 0.17 -11.52 -13.62
CA GLN A 127 0.69 -12.60 -14.44
C GLN A 127 2.23 -12.58 -14.57
N GLN A 128 2.83 -11.40 -14.65
CA GLN A 128 4.28 -11.25 -14.83
C GLN A 128 5.06 -11.56 -13.54
N TYR A 129 4.60 -11.05 -12.39
CA TYR A 129 5.37 -11.07 -11.14
C TYR A 129 4.91 -12.14 -10.15
N PHE A 130 3.62 -12.48 -10.14
CA PHE A 130 3.02 -13.30 -9.08
C PHE A 130 2.45 -14.64 -9.58
N SER A 131 2.56 -14.95 -10.88
CA SER A 131 2.02 -16.19 -11.46
C SER A 131 2.63 -17.49 -10.91
N SER A 132 3.84 -17.43 -10.37
CA SER A 132 4.55 -18.57 -9.79
C SER A 132 4.56 -18.55 -8.26
N CYS A 133 3.87 -17.60 -7.64
CA CYS A 133 3.71 -17.61 -6.20
C CYS A 133 2.77 -18.76 -5.83
N ASN A 134 3.26 -19.63 -4.96
CA ASN A 134 2.46 -20.73 -4.46
C ASN A 134 1.28 -20.12 -3.70
N ASN A 135 0.08 -20.66 -3.84
CA ASN A 135 -1.07 -20.28 -3.02
C ASN A 135 -0.90 -20.89 -1.61
N GLU A 136 0.23 -20.63 -0.95
CA GLU A 136 0.50 -21.12 0.40
C GLU A 136 -0.37 -20.41 1.47
N GLU A 137 -1.22 -19.48 1.03
CA GLU A 137 -2.34 -18.89 1.79
C GLU A 137 -3.71 -19.53 1.55
N ASP A 138 -3.82 -20.63 0.78
CA ASP A 138 -4.91 -21.58 1.02
C ASP A 138 -4.61 -22.28 2.37
N LEU A 139 -4.59 -21.52 3.47
CA LEU A 139 -4.81 -22.09 4.79
C LEU A 139 -6.19 -22.71 4.65
N PRO A 140 -6.30 -24.04 4.62
CA PRO A 140 -7.59 -24.66 4.49
C PRO A 140 -8.46 -24.12 5.63
N ASP A 141 -9.68 -23.71 5.29
CA ASP A 141 -10.68 -23.37 6.30
C ASP A 141 -10.60 -24.40 7.43
N ALA A 142 -10.68 -23.91 8.68
CA ALA A 142 -10.63 -24.80 9.83
C ALA A 142 -11.62 -25.96 9.59
N PRO A 143 -11.19 -27.22 9.75
CA PRO A 143 -11.99 -28.36 9.34
C PRO A 143 -13.38 -28.27 9.97
N ALA A 144 -14.43 -28.65 9.22
CA ALA A 144 -15.82 -28.41 9.60
C ALA A 144 -16.17 -28.83 11.05
N GLY A 145 -15.52 -29.88 11.57
CA GLY A 145 -15.65 -30.32 12.96
C GLY A 145 -15.14 -29.31 13.99
N VAL A 146 -14.03 -28.61 13.74
CA VAL A 146 -13.49 -27.58 14.64
C VAL A 146 -14.41 -26.37 14.67
N VAL A 147 -14.91 -25.94 13.51
CA VAL A 147 -15.90 -24.84 13.42
C VAL A 147 -17.19 -25.21 14.17
N LEU A 148 -17.66 -26.44 14.00
CA LEU A 148 -18.85 -26.93 14.70
C LEU A 148 -18.65 -26.99 16.23
N VAL A 149 -17.51 -27.49 16.70
CA VAL A 149 -17.22 -27.53 18.14
C VAL A 149 -17.08 -26.11 18.68
N SER A 150 -16.36 -25.22 17.99
CA SER A 150 -16.16 -23.83 18.41
C SER A 150 -17.45 -23.01 18.43
N THR A 151 -18.46 -23.39 17.64
CA THR A 151 -19.78 -22.73 17.65
C THR A 151 -20.71 -23.33 18.69
N LEU A 152 -20.75 -24.66 18.84
CA LEU A 152 -21.60 -25.32 19.83
C LEU A 152 -21.11 -25.11 21.28
N LEU A 153 -19.80 -25.06 21.49
CA LEU A 153 -19.20 -24.87 22.80
C LEU A 153 -19.71 -23.62 23.52
N PRO A 154 -19.63 -22.39 22.96
CA PRO A 154 -20.18 -21.20 23.62
C PRO A 154 -21.71 -21.25 23.77
N ILE A 155 -22.44 -21.82 22.81
CA ILE A 155 -23.89 -21.96 22.88
C ILE A 155 -24.33 -22.80 24.08
N LEU A 156 -23.55 -23.83 24.43
CA LEU A 156 -23.83 -24.70 25.58
C LEU A 156 -23.24 -24.17 26.89
N LEU A 157 -22.03 -23.60 26.83
CA LEU A 157 -21.34 -23.10 28.03
C LEU A 157 -22.01 -21.88 28.64
N ILE A 158 -22.49 -20.93 27.83
CA ILE A 158 -23.14 -19.71 28.33
C ILE A 158 -24.37 -20.03 29.21
N PRO A 159 -25.39 -20.77 28.76
CA PRO A 159 -26.55 -21.07 29.59
C PRO A 159 -26.21 -21.96 30.78
N PHE A 160 -25.22 -22.84 30.67
CA PHE A 160 -24.73 -23.64 31.79
C PHE A 160 -24.13 -22.78 32.90
N ILE A 161 -23.27 -21.82 32.53
CA ILE A 161 -22.67 -20.88 33.48
C ILE A 161 -23.76 -20.02 34.12
N VAL A 162 -24.70 -19.48 33.33
CA VAL A 162 -25.83 -18.68 33.83
C VAL A 162 -26.66 -19.49 34.83
N PHE A 163 -26.98 -20.74 34.51
CA PHE A 163 -27.70 -21.64 35.41
C PHE A 163 -26.95 -21.86 36.73
N ILE A 164 -25.65 -22.15 36.68
CA ILE A 164 -24.82 -22.32 37.88
C ILE A 164 -24.82 -21.05 38.72
N VAL A 165 -24.67 -19.87 38.10
CA VAL A 165 -24.66 -18.60 38.82
C VAL A 165 -26.00 -18.37 39.51
N VAL A 166 -27.13 -18.50 38.79
CA VAL A 166 -28.47 -18.31 39.36
C VAL A 166 -28.75 -19.29 40.50
N TRP A 167 -28.41 -20.57 40.30
CA TRP A 167 -28.59 -21.60 41.31
C TRP A 167 -27.76 -21.31 42.57
N LYS A 168 -26.50 -20.92 42.40
CA LYS A 168 -25.60 -20.59 43.51
C LYS A 168 -26.03 -19.31 44.23
N SER A 169 -26.61 -18.33 43.53
CA SER A 169 -27.21 -17.14 44.14
C SER A 169 -28.45 -17.51 44.95
N SER A 170 -29.35 -18.33 44.39
CA SER A 170 -30.58 -18.77 45.08
C SER A 170 -30.33 -19.70 46.27
N LEU A 171 -29.20 -20.40 46.32
CA LEU A 171 -28.78 -21.19 47.48
C LEU A 171 -28.09 -20.35 48.56
N ARG A 172 -27.67 -19.12 48.25
CA ARG A 172 -26.92 -18.23 49.15
C ARG A 172 -27.79 -17.12 49.74
N ASP A 173 -28.96 -16.86 49.15
CA ASP A 173 -30.07 -16.10 49.73
C ASP A 173 -30.95 -17.00 50.61
#